data_AF-A0A2I0H2X9-F1
#
_entry.id   AF-A0A2I0H2X9-F1
#
_cell.length_a   1.000
_cell.length_b   1.000
_cell.length_c   1.000
_cell.angle_alpha   90.00
_cell.angle_beta   90.00
_cell.angle_gamma   90.00
#
_symmetry.space_group_name_H-M   'P 1'
#
loop_
_entity.id
_entity.type
_entity.pdbx_description
1 polymer ?
#
loop_
_entity_poly.entity_id
_entity_poly.type
_entity_poly.pdbx_seq_one_letter_code
_entity_poly.pdbx_strand_id
1 'polypeptide(L)' 'MNKKKVFNLAKDFRGKAKNCIRIARERVKKALQYSYKDRRNKKRDMRSVWIQRINAGTCLHS' A
#
# COMPACT_ATOMS: atom_id res chain seq x y z
N MET A 1 -14.53 -3.42 -15.61
CA MET A 1 -14.64 -3.65 -14.15
C MET A 1 -16.08 -3.43 -13.71
N ASN A 2 -16.72 -4.48 -13.19
CA ASN A 2 -18.13 -4.49 -12.78
C ASN A 2 -18.33 -3.63 -11.50
N LYS A 3 -19.47 -2.93 -11.37
CA LYS A 3 -19.81 -2.01 -10.27
C LYS A 3 -19.64 -2.67 -8.89
N LYS A 4 -20.13 -3.91 -8.73
CA LYS A 4 -19.98 -4.69 -7.48
C LYS A 4 -18.51 -4.91 -7.11
N LYS A 5 -17.66 -5.26 -8.08
CA LYS A 5 -16.22 -5.48 -7.85
C LYS A 5 -15.50 -4.20 -7.42
N VAL A 6 -15.89 -3.03 -7.95
CA VAL A 6 -15.34 -1.74 -7.53
C VAL A 6 -15.68 -1.45 -6.07
N PHE A 7 -16.93 -1.66 -5.67
CA PHE A 7 -17.35 -1.38 -4.29
C PHE A 7 -16.74 -2.34 -3.28
N ASN A 8 -16.51 -3.61 -3.65
CA ASN A 8 -15.77 -4.53 -2.79
C ASN A 8 -14.34 -4.04 -2.51
N LEU A 9 -13.66 -3.50 -3.52
CA LEU A 9 -12.31 -2.94 -3.38
C LEU A 9 -12.30 -1.56 -2.72
N ALA A 10 -13.42 -0.85 -2.72
CA ALA A 10 -13.56 0.50 -2.15
C ALA A 10 -14.22 0.51 -0.76
N LYS A 11 -14.50 -0.65 -0.15
CA LYS A 11 -15.30 -0.79 1.08
C LYS A 11 -14.83 0.13 2.21
N ASP A 12 -13.51 0.22 2.38
CA ASP A 12 -12.89 0.97 3.48
C ASP A 12 -12.43 2.37 3.06
N PHE A 13 -12.84 2.85 1.88
CA PHE A 13 -12.52 4.21 1.45
C PHE A 13 -13.34 5.25 2.21
N ARG A 14 -12.70 6.37 2.56
CA ARG A 14 -13.35 7.46 3.31
C ARG A 14 -14.28 8.30 2.43
N GLY A 15 -15.38 8.76 3.01
CA GLY A 15 -16.32 9.70 2.39
C GLY A 15 -17.01 9.17 1.13
N LYS A 16 -17.16 10.03 0.11
CA LYS A 16 -17.87 9.67 -1.14
C LYS A 16 -17.16 8.61 -1.98
N ALA A 17 -15.90 8.28 -1.67
CA ALA A 17 -15.11 7.31 -2.42
C ALA A 17 -15.56 5.85 -2.26
N LYS A 18 -16.36 5.53 -1.23
CA LYS A 18 -16.98 4.19 -1.07
C LYS A 18 -18.39 4.09 -1.64
N ASN A 19 -19.09 5.21 -1.86
CA ASN A 19 -20.51 5.22 -2.25
C ASN A 19 -20.72 5.63 -3.72
N CYS A 20 -19.93 6.58 -4.24
CA CYS A 20 -20.10 7.10 -5.59
C CYS A 20 -19.20 6.35 -6.59
N ILE A 21 -19.78 5.65 -7.56
CA ILE A 21 -19.04 4.79 -8.49
C ILE A 21 -17.96 5.53 -9.29
N ARG A 22 -18.20 6.78 -9.69
CA ARG A 22 -17.23 7.59 -10.44
C ARG A 22 -15.95 7.82 -9.64
N ILE A 23 -16.11 8.30 -8.40
CA ILE A 23 -15.02 8.58 -7.47
C ILE A 23 -14.33 7.28 -7.04
N ALA A 24 -15.12 6.24 -6.74
CA ALA A 24 -14.60 4.93 -6.33
C ALA A 24 -13.67 4.34 -7.39
N ARG A 25 -14.05 4.42 -8.67
CA ARG A 25 -13.23 3.91 -9.78
C ARG A 25 -11.86 4.59 -9.87
N GLU A 26 -11.81 5.91 -9.73
CA GLU A 26 -10.54 6.65 -9.75
C GLU A 26 -9.64 6.28 -8.57
N ARG A 27 -10.23 6.19 -7.38
CA ARG A 27 -9.51 5.82 -6.15
C ARG A 27 -9.00 4.38 -6.20
N VAL A 28 -9.83 3.43 -6.65
CA VAL A 28 -9.42 2.03 -6.78
C VAL A 28 -8.30 1.87 -7.81
N LYS A 29 -8.36 2.59 -8.95
CA LYS A 29 -7.27 2.58 -9.94
C LYS A 29 -5.93 3.01 -9.33
N LYS A 30 -5.92 4.14 -8.61
CA LYS A 30 -4.71 4.64 -7.93
C LYS A 30 -4.21 3.67 -6.86
N ALA A 31 -5.12 3.12 -6.05
CA ALA A 31 -4.78 2.15 -5.02
C ALA A 31 -4.12 0.88 -5.60
N LEU A 32 -4.61 0.38 -6.74
CA LEU A 32 -4.01 -0.77 -7.41
C LEU A 32 -2.61 -0.47 -7.97
N GLN A 33 -2.40 0.73 -8.52
CA GLN A 33 -1.09 1.18 -8.97
C GLN A 33 -0.10 1.28 -7.80
N TYR A 34 -0.51 1.86 -6.67
CA TYR A 34 0.33 1.90 -5.47
C TYR A 34 0.64 0.51 -4.94
N SER A 35 -0.36 -0.37 -4.84
CA SER A 35 -0.15 -1.76 -4.42
C SER A 35 0.91 -2.49 -5.28
N TYR A 36 0.90 -2.28 -6.60
CA TYR A 36 1.91 -2.85 -7.48
C TYR A 36 3.31 -2.29 -7.18
N LYS A 37 3.43 -0.97 -7.06
CA LYS A 37 4.69 -0.29 -6.72
C LYS A 37 5.23 -0.76 -5.36
N ASP A 38 4.37 -0.81 -4.35
CA ASP A 38 4.75 -1.11 -2.98
C ASP A 38 5.17 -2.57 -2.82
N ARG A 39 4.62 -3.52 -3.60
CA ARG A 39 5.12 -4.91 -3.63
C ARG A 39 6.58 -5.00 -4.08
N ARG A 40 7.01 -4.13 -5.00
CA ARG A 40 8.41 -4.04 -5.45
C ARG A 40 9.27 -3.34 -4.39
N ASN A 41 8.80 -2.21 -3.86
CA ASN A 41 9.53 -1.41 -2.88
C ASN A 41 9.70 -2.12 -1.54
N LYS A 42 8.71 -2.89 -1.07
CA LYS A 42 8.75 -3.62 0.20
C LYS A 42 10.01 -4.47 0.36
N LYS A 43 10.48 -5.11 -0.72
CA LYS A 43 11.73 -5.90 -0.66
C LYS A 43 12.96 -5.04 -0.35
N ARG A 44 13.02 -3.83 -0.92
CA ARG A 44 14.10 -2.85 -0.68
C ARG A 44 14.02 -2.27 0.72
N ASP A 45 12.81 -1.89 1.15
CA ASP A 45 12.59 -1.26 2.45
C ASP A 45 12.92 -2.23 3.60
N MET A 46 12.50 -3.50 3.48
CA MET A 46 12.83 -4.53 4.47
C MET A 46 14.34 -4.78 4.55
N ARG A 47 15.06 -4.77 3.42
CA ARG A 47 16.52 -4.90 3.41
C ARG A 47 17.20 -3.73 4.14
N SER A 48 16.73 -2.51 3.90
CA SER A 48 17.28 -1.33 4.58
C SER A 48 17.08 -1.40 6.10
N VAL A 49 15.87 -1.75 6.54
CA VAL A 49 15.57 -1.92 7.97
C VAL A 49 16.39 -3.05 8.59
N TRP A 50 16.60 -4.16 7.87
CA TRP A 50 17.43 -5.26 8.33
C TRP A 50 18.88 -4.82 8.61
N ILE A 51 19.48 -4.10 7.66
CA ILE A 51 20.85 -3.59 7.81
C ILE A 51 20.94 -2.64 9.00
N GLN A 52 19.97 -1.72 9.14
CA GLN A 52 19.93 -0.79 10.28
C GLN A 52 19.88 -1.53 11.63
N ARG A 53 19.05 -2.59 11.74
CA ARG A 53 18.96 -3.40 12.97
C ARG A 53 20.26 -4.11 13.31
N ILE A 54 20.93 -4.70 12.32
CA ILE A 54 22.22 -5.35 12.52
C ILE A 54 23.26 -4.33 12.97
N ASN A 55 23.38 -3.21 12.25
CA ASN A 55 24.37 -2.18 12.56
C ASN A 55 24.17 -1.62 13.98
N ALA A 56 22.92 -1.38 14.39
CA ALA A 56 22.62 -0.94 15.75
C ALA A 56 23.07 -1.96 16.81
N GLY A 57 22.90 -3.27 16.55
CA GLY A 57 23.39 -4.33 17.43
C GLY A 57 24.92 -4.36 17.54
N THR A 58 25.63 -4.19 16.43
CA THR A 58 27.11 -4.16 16.43
C THR A 58 27.66 -2.93 17.15
N CYS A 59 27.07 -1.75 16.93
CA CYS A 59 27.50 -0.51 17.57
C CYS A 59 27.30 -0.50 19.09
N LEU A 60 26.26 -1.16 19.63
CA LEU A 60 26.02 -1.24 21.08
C LEU A 60 26.96 -2.22 21.80
N HIS A 61 27.60 -3.12 21.07
CA HIS A 61 28.51 -4.13 21.63
C HIS A 61 29.98 -3.70 21.61
N SER A 62 30.30 -2.62 20.88
CA SER A 62 31.62 -2.01 20.83
C SER A 62 31.78 -1.01 21.98
#